data_AF-A0A2W6D277-F1
#
_entry.id   AF-A0A2W6D277-F1
#
_cell.length_a   1.000
_cell.length_b   1.000
_cell.length_c   1.000
_cell.angle_alpha   90.00
_cell.angle_beta   90.00
_cell.angle_gamma   90.00
#
_symmetry.space_group_name_H-M   'P 1'
#
loop_
_entity.id
_entity.type
_entity.pdbx_description
1 polymer ?
#
loop_
_entity_poly.entity_id
_entity_poly.type
_entity_poly.pdbx_seq_one_letter_code
_entity_poly.pdbx_strand_id
1 'polypeptide(L)'
;DPLVAQRLGDLHLRAEVLRLTAYRGLTAIQKYGQPGPEGSLTKWMWSETNQLLTQFAADLLGPDALVAGGRWAYELLRARGNSIEGGTTEVLKN
;
A
#
# COMPACT_ATOMS: atom_id res chain seq x y z
N ASP A 1 15.60 1.79 -18.00
CA ASP A 1 15.84 0.39 -17.59
C ASP A 1 14.51 -0.38 -17.68
N PRO A 2 14.44 -1.47 -18.47
CA PRO A 2 13.24 -2.31 -18.58
C PRO A 2 12.72 -2.88 -17.26
N LEU A 3 13.59 -3.24 -16.31
CA LEU A 3 13.18 -3.80 -15.01
C LEU A 3 12.53 -2.74 -14.12
N VAL A 4 13.06 -1.52 -14.14
CA VAL A 4 12.47 -0.36 -13.45
C VAL A 4 11.07 -0.06 -14.01
N ALA A 5 10.93 -0.04 -15.34
CA ALA A 5 9.64 0.20 -15.98
C ALA A 5 8.61 -0.89 -15.63
N GLN A 6 9.03 -2.15 -15.59
CA GLN A 6 8.18 -3.27 -15.18
C GLN A 6 7.70 -3.13 -13.73
N ARG A 7 8.61 -2.83 -12.80
CA ARG A 7 8.25 -2.65 -11.37
C ARG A 7 7.35 -1.44 -11.14
N LEU A 8 7.58 -0.34 -11.86
CA LEU A 8 6.67 0.81 -11.86
C LEU A 8 5.27 0.44 -12.39
N GLY A 9 5.22 -0.34 -13.48
CA GLY A 9 3.96 -0.84 -14.03
C GLY A 9 3.17 -1.70 -13.04
N ASP A 10 3.83 -2.64 -12.35
CA ASP A 10 3.19 -3.46 -11.31
C ASP A 10 2.64 -2.62 -10.15
N LEU A 11 3.43 -1.67 -9.64
CA LEU A 11 2.99 -0.76 -8.58
C LEU A 11 1.81 0.12 -9.02
N HIS A 12 1.83 0.60 -10.25
CA HIS A 12 0.72 1.37 -10.81
C HIS A 12 -0.57 0.52 -10.88
N LEU A 13 -0.46 -0.71 -11.39
CA LEU A 13 -1.60 -1.63 -11.43
C LEU A 13 -2.15 -1.91 -10.03
N ARG A 14 -1.29 -2.20 -9.06
CA ARG A 14 -1.70 -2.42 -7.65
C ARG A 14 -2.42 -1.22 -7.07
N ALA A 15 -1.91 -0.01 -7.32
CA ALA A 15 -2.54 1.23 -6.87
C ALA A 15 -3.93 1.44 -7.51
N GLU A 16 -4.08 1.14 -8.80
CA GLU A 16 -5.36 1.25 -9.49
C GLU A 16 -6.38 0.21 -8.98
N VAL A 17 -5.96 -1.03 -8.75
CA VAL A 17 -6.84 -2.07 -8.18
C VAL A 17 -7.26 -1.68 -6.76
N LEU A 18 -6.34 -1.15 -5.94
CA LEU A 18 -6.66 -0.61 -4.63
C LEU A 18 -7.69 0.53 -4.71
N ARG A 19 -7.46 1.51 -5.59
CA ARG A 19 -8.35 2.67 -5.80
C ARG A 19 -9.76 2.24 -6.18
N LEU A 20 -9.88 1.33 -7.16
CA LEU A 20 -11.17 0.83 -7.62
C LEU A 20 -11.87 -0.02 -6.55
N THR A 21 -11.12 -0.81 -5.79
CA THR A 21 -11.67 -1.61 -4.66
C THR A 21 -12.20 -0.70 -3.56
N ALA A 22 -11.47 0.36 -3.21
CA ALA A 22 -11.90 1.35 -2.23
C ALA A 22 -13.18 2.08 -2.68
N TYR A 23 -13.26 2.49 -3.95
CA TYR A 23 -14.47 3.09 -4.50
C TYR A 23 -15.66 2.15 -4.51
N ARG A 24 -15.46 0.87 -4.85
CA ARG A 24 -16.53 -0.13 -4.75
C ARG A 24 -17.07 -0.26 -3.32
N GLY A 25 -16.18 -0.31 -2.33
CA GLY A 25 -16.56 -0.34 -0.91
C GLY A 25 -17.33 0.92 -0.48
N LEU A 26 -16.84 2.10 -0.89
CA LEU A 26 -17.52 3.36 -0.61
C LEU A 26 -18.91 3.43 -1.25
N THR A 27 -19.06 3.01 -2.50
CA THR A 27 -20.37 2.94 -3.17
C THR A 27 -21.33 2.01 -2.45
N ALA A 28 -20.86 0.86 -1.96
CA ALA A 28 -21.69 -0.05 -1.18
C ALA A 28 -22.16 0.61 0.13
N ILE A 29 -21.27 1.26 0.86
CA ILE A 29 -21.60 2.01 2.09
C ILE A 29 -22.63 3.11 1.80
N GLN A 30 -22.44 3.88 0.73
CA GLN A 30 -23.37 4.94 0.35
C GLN A 30 -24.77 4.41 0.02
N LYS A 31 -24.86 3.21 -0.57
CA LYS A 31 -26.14 2.60 -0.98
C LYS A 31 -26.85 1.89 0.17
N TYR A 32 -26.11 1.23 1.06
CA TYR A 32 -26.66 0.32 2.06
C TYR A 32 -26.43 0.77 3.50
N GLY A 33 -25.73 1.88 3.71
CA GLY A 33 -25.49 2.52 5.02
C GLY A 33 -24.37 1.88 5.85
N GLN A 34 -24.11 0.59 5.67
CA GLN A 34 -23.25 -0.17 6.58
C GLN A 34 -21.92 -0.61 5.93
N PRO A 35 -20.77 -0.35 6.58
CA PRO A 35 -19.50 -0.95 6.17
C PRO A 35 -19.52 -2.47 6.26
N GLY A 36 -18.95 -3.13 5.26
CA GLY A 36 -18.78 -4.58 5.21
C GLY A 36 -17.30 -5.01 5.29
N PRO A 37 -17.01 -6.30 5.08
CA PRO A 37 -15.66 -6.87 5.15
C PRO A 37 -14.69 -6.30 4.10
N GLU A 38 -15.18 -5.56 3.11
CA GLU A 38 -14.38 -4.92 2.06
C GLU A 38 -13.36 -3.92 2.63
N GLY A 39 -13.62 -3.36 3.82
CA GLY A 39 -12.68 -2.49 4.52
C GLY A 39 -11.38 -3.21 4.91
N SER A 40 -11.48 -4.44 5.43
CA SER A 40 -10.33 -5.26 5.81
C SER A 40 -9.46 -5.60 4.61
N LEU A 41 -10.09 -6.01 3.50
CA LEU A 41 -9.42 -6.27 2.23
C LEU A 41 -8.67 -5.04 1.72
N THR A 42 -9.34 -3.88 1.68
CA THR A 42 -8.75 -2.62 1.20
C THR A 42 -7.55 -2.22 2.05
N LYS A 43 -7.65 -2.36 3.37
CA LYS A 43 -6.55 -2.03 4.29
C LYS A 43 -5.36 -2.97 4.12
N TRP A 44 -5.60 -4.27 3.96
CA TRP A 44 -4.52 -5.21 3.67
C TRP A 44 -3.81 -4.88 2.35
N MET A 45 -4.58 -4.68 1.27
CA MET A 45 -4.03 -4.30 -0.04
C MET A 45 -3.21 -3.01 0.01
N TRP A 46 -3.69 -2.00 0.74
CA TRP A 46 -2.96 -0.75 0.96
C TRP A 46 -1.63 -0.97 1.69
N SER A 47 -1.65 -1.76 2.77
CA SER A 47 -0.45 -2.07 3.55
C SER A 47 0.63 -2.72 2.69
N GLU A 48 0.25 -3.75 1.92
CA GLU A 48 1.18 -4.45 1.02
C GLU A 48 1.71 -3.51 -0.08
N THR A 49 0.82 -2.79 -0.76
CA THR A 49 1.18 -1.91 -1.86
C THR A 49 2.11 -0.78 -1.40
N ASN A 50 1.86 -0.19 -0.21
CA ASN A 50 2.71 0.87 0.32
C ASN A 50 4.11 0.36 0.69
N GLN A 51 4.22 -0.83 1.29
CA GLN A 51 5.53 -1.43 1.59
C GLN A 51 6.33 -1.74 0.32
N LEU A 52 5.67 -2.25 -0.73
CA LEU A 52 6.33 -2.49 -2.02
C LEU A 52 6.79 -1.19 -2.67
N LEU A 53 5.98 -0.14 -2.60
CA LEU A 53 6.30 1.17 -3.16
C LEU A 53 7.51 1.79 -2.47
N THR A 54 7.52 1.84 -1.14
CA THR A 54 8.61 2.46 -0.38
C THR A 54 9.91 1.66 -0.50
N GLN A 55 9.83 0.33 -0.53
CA GLN A 55 10.98 -0.53 -0.82
C GLN A 55 11.53 -0.24 -2.22
N PHE A 56 10.66 -0.16 -3.24
CA PHE A 56 11.12 0.11 -4.60
C PHE A 56 11.73 1.50 -4.76
N ALA A 57 11.19 2.52 -4.08
CA ALA A 57 11.78 3.84 -4.07
C ALA A 57 13.21 3.82 -3.46
N ALA A 58 13.41 3.04 -2.39
CA ALA A 58 14.73 2.84 -1.81
C ALA A 58 15.69 2.11 -2.77
N ASP A 59 15.23 1.06 -3.45
CA ASP A 59 16.02 0.34 -4.45
C ASP A 59 16.43 1.24 -5.62
N LEU A 60 15.53 2.11 -6.09
CA LEU A 60 15.74 2.97 -7.25
C LEU A 60 16.70 4.13 -6.96
N LEU A 61 16.60 4.71 -5.77
CA LEU A 61 17.42 5.85 -5.34
C LEU A 61 18.74 5.42 -4.70
N GLY A 62 18.87 4.15 -4.33
CA GLY A 62 20.09 3.59 -3.73
C GLY A 62 20.41 4.24 -2.37
N PRO A 63 21.70 4.44 -2.05
CA PRO A 63 22.12 4.96 -0.74
C PRO A 63 21.49 6.31 -0.35
N ASP A 64 21.16 7.15 -1.33
CA ASP A 64 20.53 8.46 -1.09
C ASP A 64 19.14 8.32 -0.43
N ALA A 65 18.45 7.20 -0.64
CA ALA A 65 17.17 6.90 0.00
C ALA A 65 17.30 6.67 1.50
N LEU A 66 18.49 6.31 1.98
CA LEU A 66 18.74 5.86 3.35
C LEU A 66 19.33 6.96 4.23
N VAL A 67 19.50 8.17 3.68
CA VAL A 67 20.00 9.33 4.43
C VAL A 67 19.03 9.69 5.55
N ALA A 68 19.54 9.76 6.78
CA ALA A 68 18.76 10.10 7.95
C ALA A 68 18.06 11.47 7.78
N GLY A 69 16.78 11.55 8.15
CA GLY A 69 15.95 12.73 7.94
C GLY A 69 15.44 12.90 6.50
N GLY A 70 15.87 12.05 5.57
CA GLY A 70 15.32 12.00 4.21
C GLY A 70 13.92 11.40 4.17
N ARG A 71 13.10 11.88 3.23
CA ARG A 71 11.72 11.41 3.03
C ARG A 71 11.67 9.89 2.90
N TRP A 72 12.49 9.31 2.02
CA TRP A 72 12.42 7.88 1.73
C TRP A 72 12.94 7.00 2.87
N ALA A 73 13.88 7.50 3.67
CA ALA A 73 14.32 6.83 4.89
C ALA A 73 13.17 6.73 5.90
N TYR A 74 12.43 7.83 6.09
CA TYR A 74 11.23 7.84 6.93
C TYR A 74 10.15 6.92 6.39
N GLU A 75 9.77 7.06 5.11
CA GLU A 75 8.67 6.30 4.52
C GLU A 75 8.93 4.79 4.49
N LEU A 76 10.17 4.37 4.21
CA LEU A 76 10.57 2.96 4.23
C LEU A 76 10.38 2.34 5.62
N LEU A 77 10.81 3.04 6.67
CA LEU A 77 10.65 2.58 8.05
C LEU A 77 9.19 2.63 8.49
N ARG A 78 8.48 3.71 8.15
CA ARG A 78 7.09 3.92 8.54
C ARG A 78 6.15 2.89 7.93
N ALA A 79 6.38 2.50 6.68
CA ALA A 79 5.54 1.55 5.96
C ALA A 79 5.47 0.17 6.65
N ARG A 80 6.46 -0.21 7.47
CA ARG A 80 6.45 -1.46 8.24
C ARG A 80 5.34 -1.51 9.28
N GLY A 81 4.94 -0.36 9.83
CA GLY A 81 3.82 -0.28 10.78
C GLY A 81 2.48 -0.68 10.15
N ASN A 82 2.35 -0.55 8.83
CA ASN A 82 1.08 -0.75 8.12
C ASN A 82 0.53 -2.18 8.23
N SER A 83 1.41 -3.18 8.40
CA SER A 83 1.00 -4.58 8.58
C SER A 83 0.52 -4.91 9.99
N ILE A 84 0.62 -3.96 10.93
CA ILE A 84 0.27 -4.13 12.35
C ILE A 84 -0.87 -3.19 12.75
N GLU A 85 -0.75 -1.90 12.44
CA GLU A 85 -1.71 -0.89 12.89
C GLU A 85 -3.10 -1.08 12.24
N GLY A 86 -4.17 -0.75 12.96
CA GLY A 86 -5.54 -0.91 12.45
C GLY A 86 -5.93 -2.38 12.19
N GLY A 87 -5.30 -3.33 12.89
CA GLY A 87 -5.47 -4.78 12.74
C GLY A 87 -4.32 -5.39 11.95
N THR A 88 -3.73 -6.48 12.47
CA THR A 88 -2.63 -7.15 11.79
C THR A 88 -3.08 -7.78 10.48
N THR A 89 -2.15 -7.99 9.56
CA THR A 89 -2.45 -8.62 8.25
C THR A 89 -3.09 -10.00 8.42
N GLU A 90 -2.66 -10.75 9.42
CA GLU A 90 -3.16 -12.08 9.74
C GLU A 90 -4.62 -12.02 10.19
N VAL A 91 -5.00 -11.03 11.01
CA VAL A 91 -6.38 -10.84 11.46
C VAL A 91 -7.28 -10.44 10.29
N LEU A 92 -6.80 -9.58 9.40
CA LEU A 92 -7.61 -9.04 8.29
C LEU A 92 -7.85 -10.03 7.15
N LYS A 93 -7.13 -11.16 7.13
CA LYS A 93 -7.31 -12.24 6.15
C LYS A 93 -8.38 -13.26 6.55
N ASN A 94 -8.77 -13.29 7.83
CA ASN A 94 -9.79 -14.20 8.37
C ASN A 94 -11.18 -13.59 8.26
#